data_AF-A0A1V6IXX8-F1
#
_entry.id   AF-A0A1V6IXX8-F1
#
_cell.length_a   1.000
_cell.length_b   1.000
_cell.length_c   1.000
_cell.angle_alpha   90.00
_cell.angle_beta   90.00
_cell.angle_gamma   90.00
#
_symmetry.space_group_name_H-M   'P 1'
#
loop_
_entity.id
_entity.type
_entity.pdbx_description
1 polymer ?
#
loop_
_entity_poly.entity_id
_entity_poly.type
_entity_poly.pdbx_seq_one_letter_code
_entity_poly.pdbx_strand_id
1 'polypeptide(L)'
;MKTKTEENIVESPLKNKKIVVYPVLREGSSFLQDIHPNHVGAFLFEGSKIRLHGTPYDTKLGHIIDPLTPEEKEFFYNSDLRIEEGALSIFDKNCYWNTFIVDLTREPVILDLSNPLDYLKYKFILCYSDLIAPSWEERFNKGTYKFAIRDKEYEEQSKIDKITKQLLVMKKFIDIKDSPSKLKGLLSMYYLKAGKTKNMNTINDVDALLELTEAIDKETDTFYDIFTDPRFEEKVFVYQCLIKGKIKRKGASYLIDGVEETMSMNLLLDFLKNPKNQDIKLKLLSSDESK
;
A
#
# COMPACT_ATOMS: atom_id res chain seq x y z
N MET A 1 -49.07 9.10 -38.97
CA MET A 1 -49.04 8.61 -37.58
C MET A 1 -47.59 8.58 -37.14
N LYS A 2 -47.20 9.48 -36.23
CA LYS A 2 -45.84 9.64 -35.75
C LYS A 2 -45.46 8.44 -34.87
N THR A 3 -44.25 7.96 -35.11
CA THR A 3 -43.55 6.83 -34.52
C THR A 3 -43.36 6.97 -33.02
N LYS A 4 -43.35 5.81 -32.35
CA LYS A 4 -43.07 5.59 -30.93
C LYS A 4 -41.83 6.35 -30.47
N THR A 5 -41.96 7.09 -29.36
CA THR A 5 -40.83 7.60 -28.59
C THR A 5 -40.16 6.41 -27.91
N GLU A 6 -38.97 6.05 -28.35
CA GLU A 6 -38.07 5.18 -27.60
C GLU A 6 -37.61 5.98 -26.38
N GLU A 7 -37.95 5.51 -25.17
CA GLU A 7 -37.39 6.06 -23.94
C GLU A 7 -35.88 5.78 -23.96
N ASN A 8 -35.08 6.82 -24.20
CA ASN A 8 -33.62 6.74 -24.05
C ASN A 8 -33.33 6.43 -22.58
N ILE A 9 -32.98 5.18 -22.29
CA ILE A 9 -32.54 4.77 -20.96
C ILE A 9 -31.12 5.30 -20.79
N VAL A 10 -31.00 6.47 -20.17
CA VAL A 10 -29.68 7.03 -19.80
C VAL A 10 -29.10 6.18 -18.68
N GLU A 11 -27.93 5.58 -18.91
CA GLU A 11 -27.25 4.78 -17.89
C GLU A 11 -26.78 5.67 -16.73
N SER A 12 -27.04 5.23 -15.49
CA SER A 12 -26.67 5.99 -14.31
C SER A 12 -25.14 6.03 -14.12
N PRO A 13 -24.52 7.22 -14.02
CA PRO A 13 -23.09 7.35 -13.77
C PRO A 13 -22.72 7.13 -12.28
N LEU A 14 -23.72 7.06 -11.39
CA LEU A 14 -23.55 6.88 -9.96
C LEU A 14 -23.00 5.49 -9.64
N LYS A 15 -22.08 5.42 -8.67
CA LYS A 15 -21.40 4.18 -8.28
C LYS A 15 -21.52 4.01 -6.77
N ASN A 16 -21.83 2.80 -6.29
CA ASN A 16 -21.79 2.50 -4.87
C ASN A 16 -20.34 2.44 -4.39
N LYS A 17 -19.72 3.60 -4.22
CA LYS A 17 -18.29 3.78 -3.93
C LYS A 17 -18.09 5.05 -3.12
N LYS A 18 -17.25 4.99 -2.10
CA LYS A 18 -16.89 6.15 -1.29
C LYS A 18 -15.49 6.62 -1.62
N ILE A 19 -15.38 7.90 -1.96
CA ILE A 19 -14.11 8.58 -2.20
C ILE A 19 -13.83 9.51 -1.03
N VAL A 20 -12.56 9.62 -0.64
CA VAL A 20 -12.11 10.54 0.39
C VAL A 20 -11.12 11.52 -0.19
N VAL A 21 -11.33 12.81 0.07
CA VAL A 21 -10.41 13.88 -0.29
C VAL A 21 -9.60 14.23 0.95
N TYR A 22 -8.31 13.89 0.95
CA TYR A 22 -7.42 14.09 2.09
C TYR A 22 -6.55 15.34 1.91
N PRO A 23 -6.24 16.08 3.00
CA PRO A 23 -5.18 17.07 2.98
C PRO A 23 -3.81 16.40 2.80
N VAL A 24 -2.91 17.05 2.06
CA VAL A 24 -1.55 16.58 1.83
C VAL A 24 -0.59 17.32 2.75
N LEU A 25 -0.10 16.61 3.76
CA LEU A 25 0.97 17.08 4.65
C LEU A 25 2.32 16.79 4.00
N ARG A 26 3.18 17.81 3.92
CA ARG A 26 4.57 17.68 3.47
C ARG A 26 5.49 17.84 4.65
N GLU A 27 6.42 16.92 4.84
CA GLU A 27 7.45 17.03 5.88
C GLU A 27 8.22 18.34 5.74
N GLY A 28 8.44 19.04 6.86
CA GLY A 28 9.17 20.31 6.90
C GLY A 28 8.44 21.51 6.28
N SER A 29 7.16 21.39 5.92
CA SER A 29 6.40 22.51 5.31
C SER A 29 6.00 23.60 6.30
N SER A 30 6.06 23.33 7.60
CA SER A 30 5.75 24.29 8.65
C SER A 30 6.56 23.97 9.90
N PHE A 31 7.11 25.00 10.55
CA PHE A 31 7.78 24.85 11.85
C PHE A 31 6.89 24.18 12.91
N LEU A 32 5.56 24.24 12.74
CA LEU A 32 4.60 23.58 13.63
C LEU A 32 4.67 22.06 13.56
N GLN A 33 5.06 21.49 12.41
CA GLN A 33 5.26 20.04 12.28
C GLN A 33 6.50 19.56 13.03
N ASP A 34 7.52 20.43 13.17
CA ASP A 34 8.72 20.14 13.95
C ASP A 34 8.43 20.10 15.46
N ILE A 35 7.39 20.82 15.91
CA ILE A 35 6.90 20.78 17.29
C ILE A 35 6.08 19.51 17.54
N HIS A 36 5.15 19.18 16.63
CA HIS A 36 4.41 17.93 16.67
C HIS A 36 3.94 17.55 15.25
N PRO A 37 4.19 16.31 14.77
CA PRO A 37 3.83 15.91 13.40
C PRO A 37 2.35 16.13 13.04
N ASN A 38 1.46 16.00 14.03
CA ASN A 38 0.02 16.19 13.88
C ASN A 38 -0.49 17.51 14.48
N HIS A 39 0.34 18.56 14.53
CA HIS A 39 -0.08 19.85 15.07
C HIS A 39 -1.35 20.38 14.37
N VAL A 40 -2.25 21.02 15.13
CA VAL A 40 -3.56 21.48 14.63
C VAL A 40 -3.43 22.39 13.40
N GLY A 41 -2.39 23.22 13.36
CA GLY A 41 -2.04 24.10 12.23
C GLY A 41 -1.06 23.52 11.20
N ALA A 42 -0.80 22.21 11.18
CA ALA A 42 0.19 21.60 10.28
C ALA A 42 -0.16 21.71 8.79
N PHE A 43 -1.43 21.95 8.44
CA PHE A 43 -1.91 22.12 7.07
C PHE A 43 -2.75 23.39 6.90
N LEU A 44 -3.89 23.46 7.61
CA LEU A 44 -4.74 24.63 7.76
C LEU A 44 -5.09 24.76 9.23
N PHE A 45 -5.27 25.99 9.73
CA PHE A 45 -5.80 26.20 11.07
C PHE A 45 -7.26 25.76 11.16
N GLU A 46 -7.70 25.44 12.37
CA GLU A 46 -9.09 25.13 12.66
C GLU A 46 -10.02 26.26 12.20
N GLY A 47 -11.15 25.90 11.58
CA GLY A 47 -12.10 26.84 10.97
C GLY A 47 -11.67 27.44 9.62
N SER A 48 -10.42 27.23 9.18
CA SER A 48 -9.96 27.67 7.86
C SER A 48 -10.40 26.71 6.76
N LYS A 49 -10.71 27.25 5.58
CA LYS A 49 -11.18 26.48 4.43
C LYS A 49 -10.57 27.00 3.13
N ILE A 50 -10.34 26.07 2.21
CA ILE A 50 -10.01 26.34 0.83
C ILE A 50 -11.29 26.17 0.03
N ARG A 51 -11.78 27.27 -0.54
CA ARG A 51 -13.03 27.31 -1.30
C ARG A 51 -12.78 27.10 -2.78
N LEU A 52 -13.23 25.97 -3.30
CA LEU A 52 -13.40 25.74 -4.74
C LEU A 52 -14.72 26.38 -5.16
N HIS A 53 -14.67 27.26 -6.15
CA HIS A 53 -15.83 28.00 -6.61
C HIS A 53 -15.63 28.49 -8.05
N GLY A 54 -16.75 28.81 -8.69
CA GLY A 54 -16.78 29.29 -10.07
C GLY A 54 -16.60 28.15 -11.07
N THR A 55 -16.87 28.45 -12.34
CA THR A 55 -16.71 27.46 -13.40
C THR A 55 -15.23 27.05 -13.51
N PRO A 56 -14.90 25.75 -13.48
CA PRO A 56 -13.52 25.30 -13.45
C PRO A 56 -12.74 25.77 -14.68
N TYR A 57 -11.50 26.20 -14.48
CA TYR A 57 -10.69 26.82 -15.52
C TYR A 57 -9.25 26.32 -15.43
N ASP A 58 -8.73 25.85 -16.55
CA ASP A 58 -7.32 25.49 -16.67
C ASP A 58 -6.49 26.78 -16.85
N THR A 59 -5.80 27.17 -15.79
CA THR A 59 -4.94 28.36 -15.81
C THR A 59 -3.74 28.26 -16.76
N LYS A 60 -3.32 27.04 -17.13
CA LYS A 60 -2.15 26.82 -18.00
C LYS A 60 -2.54 26.84 -19.46
N LEU A 61 -3.62 26.14 -19.80
CA LEU A 61 -4.10 26.03 -21.19
C LEU A 61 -5.12 27.11 -21.56
N GLY A 62 -5.62 27.87 -20.58
CA GLY A 62 -6.47 29.03 -20.81
C GLY A 62 -7.89 28.69 -21.28
N HIS A 63 -8.43 27.55 -20.86
CA HIS A 63 -9.78 27.10 -21.25
C HIS A 63 -10.61 26.66 -20.05
N ILE A 64 -11.93 26.75 -20.21
CA ILE A 64 -12.89 26.25 -19.23
C ILE A 64 -12.91 24.72 -19.27
N ILE A 65 -12.88 24.10 -18.11
CA ILE A 65 -12.96 22.64 -17.96
C ILE A 65 -14.41 22.28 -17.70
N ASP A 66 -14.95 21.38 -18.52
CA ASP A 66 -16.27 20.81 -18.31
C ASP A 66 -16.18 19.66 -17.28
N PRO A 67 -16.88 19.73 -16.14
CA PRO A 67 -16.79 18.68 -15.13
C PRO A 67 -17.46 17.36 -15.54
N LEU A 68 -18.40 17.40 -16.50
CA LEU A 68 -19.26 16.28 -16.84
C LEU A 68 -19.19 15.95 -18.33
N THR A 69 -19.32 14.67 -18.67
CA THR A 69 -19.53 14.25 -20.05
C THR A 69 -20.96 14.59 -20.51
N PRO A 70 -21.25 14.63 -21.83
CA PRO A 70 -22.59 14.86 -22.34
C PRO A 70 -23.64 13.89 -21.77
N GLU A 71 -23.27 12.61 -21.62
CA GLU A 71 -24.14 11.56 -21.08
C GLU A 71 -24.42 11.77 -19.59
N GLU A 72 -23.40 12.18 -18.83
CA GLU A 72 -23.56 12.52 -17.41
C GLU A 72 -24.50 13.71 -17.23
N LYS A 73 -24.43 14.72 -18.10
CA LYS A 73 -25.34 15.87 -18.06
C LYS A 73 -26.79 15.46 -18.32
N GLU A 74 -27.01 14.63 -19.33
CA GLU A 74 -28.34 14.11 -19.66
C GLU A 74 -28.95 13.34 -18.48
N PHE A 75 -28.13 12.54 -17.78
CA PHE A 75 -28.55 11.87 -16.56
C PHE A 75 -28.99 12.87 -15.49
N PHE A 76 -28.21 13.92 -15.23
CA PHE A 76 -28.53 14.90 -14.18
C PHE A 76 -29.73 15.79 -14.50
N TYR A 77 -29.96 16.13 -15.78
CA TYR A 77 -31.18 16.83 -16.19
C TYR A 77 -32.46 16.02 -15.92
N ASN A 78 -32.35 14.69 -15.99
CA ASN A 78 -33.45 13.76 -15.71
C ASN A 78 -33.44 13.22 -14.26
N SER A 79 -32.57 13.74 -13.39
CA SER A 79 -32.43 13.28 -12.01
C SER A 79 -33.32 14.06 -11.02
N ASP A 80 -33.45 13.52 -9.80
CA ASP A 80 -34.19 14.15 -8.70
C ASP A 80 -33.62 15.50 -8.25
N LEU A 81 -32.43 15.90 -8.72
CA LEU A 81 -31.80 17.18 -8.39
C LEU A 81 -32.51 18.40 -9.02
N ARG A 82 -33.47 18.19 -9.94
CA ARG A 82 -34.24 19.26 -10.62
C ARG A 82 -33.36 20.34 -11.24
N ILE A 83 -32.27 19.93 -11.88
CA ILE A 83 -31.39 20.83 -12.62
C ILE A 83 -32.02 21.08 -13.99
N GLU A 84 -32.23 22.35 -14.34
CA GLU A 84 -32.82 22.73 -15.63
C GLU A 84 -31.94 22.26 -16.80
N GLU A 85 -32.58 21.82 -17.88
CA GLU A 85 -31.90 21.42 -19.11
C GLU A 85 -31.03 22.57 -19.63
N GLY A 86 -29.79 22.27 -19.99
CA GLY A 86 -28.80 23.28 -20.41
C GLY A 86 -28.05 23.97 -19.26
N ALA A 87 -28.53 23.94 -18.01
CA ALA A 87 -27.87 24.64 -16.90
C ALA A 87 -26.46 24.10 -16.56
N LEU A 88 -26.17 22.83 -16.85
CA LEU A 88 -24.83 22.23 -16.72
C LEU A 88 -23.88 22.53 -17.89
N SER A 89 -24.32 23.31 -18.89
CA SER A 89 -23.49 23.73 -20.01
C SER A 89 -22.54 24.84 -19.59
N ILE A 90 -21.24 24.63 -19.78
CA ILE A 90 -20.20 25.64 -19.51
C ILE A 90 -20.29 26.86 -20.43
N PHE A 91 -21.02 26.76 -21.55
CA PHE A 91 -21.22 27.86 -22.49
C PHE A 91 -22.39 28.78 -22.10
N ASP A 92 -23.21 28.37 -21.13
CA ASP A 92 -24.30 29.21 -20.63
C ASP A 92 -23.77 30.26 -19.65
N LYS A 93 -24.28 31.49 -19.76
CA LYS A 93 -24.01 32.58 -18.82
C LYS A 93 -24.55 32.24 -17.42
N ASN A 94 -25.67 31.52 -17.34
CA ASN A 94 -26.29 31.09 -16.08
C ASN A 94 -25.88 29.67 -15.66
N CYS A 95 -24.70 29.22 -16.13
CA CYS A 95 -24.14 27.91 -15.83
C CYS A 95 -24.15 27.59 -14.32
N TYR A 96 -24.64 26.41 -13.97
CA TYR A 96 -24.73 25.85 -12.62
C TYR A 96 -23.42 25.96 -11.84
N TRP A 97 -22.29 25.76 -12.51
CA TRP A 97 -20.95 25.78 -11.92
C TRP A 97 -20.52 27.16 -11.41
N ASN A 98 -21.14 28.25 -11.90
CA ASN A 98 -20.82 29.60 -11.44
C ASN A 98 -21.14 29.81 -9.95
N THR A 99 -22.18 29.15 -9.45
CA THR A 99 -22.61 29.23 -8.04
C THR A 99 -22.23 27.99 -7.23
N PHE A 100 -21.68 26.96 -7.87
CA PHE A 100 -21.31 25.73 -7.20
C PHE A 100 -20.06 25.94 -6.34
N ILE A 101 -20.15 25.56 -5.07
CA ILE A 101 -19.09 25.81 -4.08
C ILE A 101 -18.79 24.52 -3.34
N VAL A 102 -17.51 24.20 -3.23
CA VAL A 102 -17.00 23.11 -2.41
C VAL A 102 -15.93 23.67 -1.47
N ASP A 103 -16.21 23.63 -0.17
CA ASP A 103 -15.27 24.05 0.86
C ASP A 103 -14.47 22.82 1.34
N LEU A 104 -13.15 22.83 1.14
CA LEU A 104 -12.23 21.81 1.65
C LEU A 104 -11.52 22.34 2.89
N THR A 105 -11.45 21.55 3.96
CA THR A 105 -10.88 21.95 5.24
C THR A 105 -9.65 21.11 5.58
N ARG A 106 -9.16 21.18 6.82
CA ARG A 106 -8.12 20.28 7.33
C ARG A 106 -8.62 18.84 7.47
N GLU A 107 -9.92 18.62 7.53
CA GLU A 107 -10.48 17.28 7.75
C GLU A 107 -10.73 16.57 6.42
N PRO A 108 -10.56 15.23 6.37
CA PRO A 108 -10.89 14.47 5.18
C PRO A 108 -12.39 14.59 4.86
N VAL A 109 -12.71 14.86 3.59
CA VAL A 109 -14.10 14.93 3.12
C VAL A 109 -14.46 13.61 2.46
N ILE A 110 -15.49 12.93 2.95
CA ILE A 110 -16.01 11.70 2.37
C ILE A 110 -17.14 12.05 1.40
N LEU A 111 -17.02 11.57 0.16
CA LEU A 111 -18.01 11.72 -0.91
C LEU A 111 -18.57 10.35 -1.25
N ASP A 112 -19.89 10.20 -1.15
CA ASP A 112 -20.58 8.98 -1.55
C ASP A 112 -21.01 9.10 -3.02
N LEU A 113 -20.37 8.34 -3.92
CA LEU A 113 -20.65 8.43 -5.36
C LEU A 113 -22.00 7.80 -5.75
N SER A 114 -22.73 7.21 -4.80
CA SER A 114 -24.13 6.83 -4.99
C SER A 114 -25.08 8.03 -4.80
N ASN A 115 -24.61 9.09 -4.14
CA ASN A 115 -25.36 10.33 -3.99
C ASN A 115 -25.09 11.27 -5.19
N PRO A 116 -26.13 11.72 -5.91
CA PRO A 116 -26.00 12.62 -7.06
C PRO A 116 -25.19 13.89 -6.78
N LEU A 117 -25.39 14.52 -5.61
CA LEU A 117 -24.78 15.80 -5.27
C LEU A 117 -23.29 15.62 -4.92
N ASP A 118 -22.94 14.56 -4.20
CA ASP A 118 -21.55 14.23 -3.92
C ASP A 118 -20.79 13.77 -5.17
N TYR A 119 -21.47 13.12 -6.12
CA TYR A 119 -20.90 12.84 -7.44
C TYR A 119 -20.54 14.13 -8.20
N LEU A 120 -21.44 15.12 -8.22
CA LEU A 120 -21.15 16.44 -8.82
C LEU A 120 -19.98 17.13 -8.11
N LYS A 121 -19.92 17.07 -6.77
CA LYS A 121 -18.76 17.59 -6.01
C LYS A 121 -17.47 16.89 -6.41
N TYR A 122 -17.48 15.56 -6.50
CA TYR A 122 -16.31 14.78 -6.91
C TYR A 122 -15.79 15.19 -8.29
N LYS A 123 -16.70 15.29 -9.28
CA LYS A 123 -16.37 15.74 -10.64
C LYS A 123 -15.83 17.16 -10.66
N PHE A 124 -16.46 18.07 -9.92
CA PHE A 124 -16.02 19.45 -9.78
C PHE A 124 -14.62 19.56 -9.15
N ILE A 125 -14.35 18.78 -8.09
CA ILE A 125 -13.04 18.75 -7.41
C ILE A 125 -11.94 18.28 -8.37
N LEU A 126 -12.22 17.27 -9.20
CA LEU A 126 -11.25 16.74 -10.17
C LEU A 126 -10.77 17.78 -11.20
N CYS A 127 -11.59 18.78 -11.50
CA CYS A 127 -11.21 19.86 -12.42
C CYS A 127 -10.09 20.75 -11.86
N TYR A 128 -9.87 20.77 -10.53
CA TYR A 128 -8.81 21.56 -9.91
C TYR A 128 -7.47 20.80 -9.86
N SER A 129 -7.02 20.29 -11.01
CA SER A 129 -5.84 19.42 -11.17
C SER A 129 -4.49 20.06 -10.87
N ASP A 130 -4.46 21.35 -10.49
CA ASP A 130 -3.28 22.02 -9.95
C ASP A 130 -3.24 22.00 -8.42
N LEU A 131 -4.39 21.84 -7.76
CA LEU A 131 -4.53 21.82 -6.30
C LEU A 131 -4.79 20.40 -5.76
N ILE A 132 -5.48 19.57 -6.54
CA ILE A 132 -5.93 18.24 -6.17
C ILE A 132 -5.10 17.21 -6.94
N ALA A 133 -4.44 16.32 -6.22
CA ALA A 133 -3.79 15.16 -6.80
C ALA A 133 -4.83 14.09 -7.17
N PRO A 134 -4.70 13.44 -8.35
CA PRO A 134 -5.68 12.47 -8.83
C PRO A 134 -5.73 11.18 -7.99
N SER A 135 -4.65 10.89 -7.26
CA SER A 135 -4.51 9.73 -6.38
C SER A 135 -3.66 10.07 -5.15
N TRP A 136 -3.75 9.24 -4.11
CA TRP A 136 -2.94 9.40 -2.90
C TRP A 136 -1.45 9.17 -3.17
N GLU A 137 -1.14 8.27 -4.09
CA GLU A 137 0.21 7.90 -4.51
C GLU A 137 0.90 9.07 -5.22
N GLU A 138 0.16 9.86 -5.99
CA GLU A 138 0.66 11.00 -6.75
C GLU A 138 0.67 12.33 -5.98
N ARG A 139 0.30 12.31 -4.70
CA ARG A 139 0.11 13.53 -3.87
C ARG A 139 1.32 14.45 -3.80
N PHE A 140 2.52 13.93 -4.05
CA PHE A 140 3.76 14.70 -4.03
C PHE A 140 4.34 15.01 -5.41
N ASN A 141 3.69 14.59 -6.50
CA ASN A 141 4.19 14.78 -7.87
C ASN A 141 4.24 16.26 -8.29
N LYS A 142 3.40 17.11 -7.71
CA LYS A 142 3.44 18.57 -7.92
C LYS A 142 3.48 19.30 -6.58
N GLY A 143 4.27 20.36 -6.50
CA GLY A 143 4.37 21.22 -5.30
C GLY A 143 3.08 21.92 -4.92
N THR A 144 2.22 22.19 -5.89
CA THR A 144 0.95 22.91 -5.72
C THR A 144 -0.17 22.05 -5.14
N TYR A 145 0.00 20.72 -5.13
CA TYR A 145 -0.98 19.81 -4.55
C TYR A 145 -1.11 20.03 -3.04
N LYS A 146 -2.35 20.35 -2.63
CA LYS A 146 -2.77 20.51 -1.24
C LYS A 146 -3.71 19.41 -0.79
N PHE A 147 -4.42 18.77 -1.72
CA PHE A 147 -5.30 17.64 -1.42
C PHE A 147 -5.02 16.48 -2.36
N ALA A 148 -5.43 15.28 -1.97
CA ALA A 148 -5.31 14.08 -2.78
C ALA A 148 -6.55 13.19 -2.62
N ILE A 149 -6.93 12.54 -3.71
CA ILE A 149 -8.09 11.66 -3.76
C ILE A 149 -7.66 10.24 -3.38
N ARG A 150 -8.48 9.57 -2.58
CA ARG A 150 -8.30 8.16 -2.24
C ARG A 150 -9.62 7.42 -2.23
N ASP A 151 -9.58 6.17 -2.64
CA ASP A 151 -10.71 5.25 -2.53
C ASP A 151 -10.78 4.68 -1.10
N LYS A 152 -11.94 4.82 -0.44
CA LYS A 152 -12.13 4.40 0.94
C LYS A 152 -12.05 2.87 1.08
N GLU A 153 -12.64 2.13 0.14
CA GLU A 153 -12.65 0.66 0.19
C GLU A 153 -11.25 0.12 -0.02
N TYR A 154 -10.51 0.71 -0.96
CA TYR A 154 -9.10 0.38 -1.17
C TYR A 154 -8.24 0.64 0.07
N GLU A 155 -8.51 1.72 0.81
CA GLU A 155 -7.82 2.00 2.08
C GLU A 155 -8.13 0.97 3.16
N GLU A 156 -9.40 0.62 3.33
CA GLU A 156 -9.84 -0.41 4.28
C GLU A 156 -9.22 -1.76 3.93
N GLN A 157 -9.26 -2.16 2.65
CA GLN A 157 -8.64 -3.40 2.19
C GLN A 157 -7.12 -3.39 2.40
N SER A 158 -6.44 -2.30 2.06
CA SER A 158 -4.98 -2.19 2.27
C SER A 158 -4.60 -2.28 3.75
N LYS A 159 -5.41 -1.71 4.65
CA LYS A 159 -5.23 -1.86 6.10
C LYS A 159 -5.45 -3.31 6.54
N ILE A 160 -6.52 -3.96 6.05
CA ILE A 160 -6.81 -5.37 6.35
C ILE A 160 -5.67 -6.26 5.86
N ASP A 161 -5.15 -6.03 4.66
CA ASP A 161 -4.04 -6.79 4.09
C ASP A 161 -2.78 -6.64 4.95
N LYS A 162 -2.46 -5.41 5.37
CA LYS A 162 -1.33 -5.13 6.27
C LYS A 162 -1.48 -5.85 7.61
N ILE A 163 -2.66 -5.77 8.22
CA ILE A 163 -2.97 -6.47 9.48
C ILE A 163 -2.85 -7.98 9.29
N THR A 164 -3.38 -8.52 8.19
CA THR A 164 -3.36 -9.96 7.89
C THR A 164 -1.92 -10.46 7.74
N LYS A 165 -1.05 -9.71 7.03
CA LYS A 165 0.38 -10.00 6.94
C LYS A 165 1.05 -9.99 8.31
N GLN A 166 0.81 -8.95 9.13
CA GLN A 166 1.35 -8.85 10.48
C GLN A 166 0.93 -10.04 11.35
N LEU A 167 -0.35 -10.42 11.33
CA LEU A 167 -0.86 -11.57 12.08
C LEU A 167 -0.21 -12.89 11.63
N LEU A 168 -0.03 -13.10 10.33
CA LEU A 168 0.64 -14.30 9.81
C LEU A 168 2.11 -14.36 10.27
N VAL A 169 2.84 -13.26 10.13
CA VAL A 169 4.24 -13.15 10.54
C VAL A 169 4.37 -13.40 12.05
N MET A 170 3.54 -12.76 12.87
CA MET A 170 3.52 -12.94 14.32
C MET A 170 3.23 -14.39 14.70
N LYS A 171 2.22 -15.01 14.09
CA LYS A 171 1.89 -16.42 14.34
C LYS A 171 3.08 -17.34 14.05
N LYS A 172 3.71 -17.18 12.89
CA LYS A 172 4.88 -17.96 12.50
C LYS A 172 6.09 -17.70 13.38
N PHE A 173 6.28 -16.46 13.82
CA PHE A 173 7.34 -16.09 14.75
C PHE A 173 7.16 -16.75 16.12
N ILE A 174 5.93 -16.79 16.64
CA ILE A 174 5.60 -17.49 17.89
C ILE A 174 5.96 -18.98 17.79
N ASP A 175 5.71 -19.63 16.64
CA ASP A 175 6.04 -21.06 16.45
C ASP A 175 7.55 -21.36 16.51
N ILE A 176 8.41 -20.37 16.26
CA ILE A 176 9.87 -20.56 16.20
C ILE A 176 10.62 -19.92 17.37
N LYS A 177 9.99 -19.01 18.14
CA LYS A 177 10.70 -18.16 19.12
C LYS A 177 11.38 -18.95 20.23
N ASP A 178 10.88 -20.14 20.55
CA ASP A 178 11.41 -20.96 21.64
C ASP A 178 12.54 -21.89 21.17
N SER A 179 12.94 -21.81 19.89
CA SER A 179 14.04 -22.60 19.32
C SER A 179 15.22 -21.68 18.94
N PRO A 180 16.30 -21.65 19.75
CA PRO A 180 17.49 -20.85 19.47
C PRO A 180 18.10 -21.07 18.08
N SER A 181 18.11 -22.33 17.63
CA SER A 181 18.63 -22.70 16.32
C SER A 181 17.76 -22.14 15.19
N LYS A 182 16.43 -22.23 15.31
CA LYS A 182 15.49 -21.67 14.31
C LYS A 182 15.53 -20.13 14.31
N LEU A 183 15.63 -19.50 15.48
CA LEU A 183 15.80 -18.05 15.61
C LEU A 183 17.03 -17.56 14.84
N LYS A 184 18.21 -18.14 15.10
CA LYS A 184 19.44 -17.74 14.39
C LYS A 184 19.37 -18.06 12.90
N GLY A 185 18.71 -19.16 12.53
CA GLY A 185 18.43 -19.51 11.14
C GLY A 185 17.58 -18.46 10.42
N LEU A 186 16.46 -18.03 11.03
CA LEU A 186 15.61 -16.97 10.51
C LEU A 186 16.35 -15.64 10.43
N LEU A 187 17.09 -15.26 11.48
CA LEU A 187 17.88 -14.03 11.48
C LEU A 187 18.90 -14.04 10.33
N SER A 188 19.54 -15.19 10.07
CA SER A 188 20.46 -15.34 8.92
C SER A 188 19.76 -15.13 7.58
N MET A 189 18.56 -15.69 7.41
CA MET A 189 17.75 -15.47 6.21
C MET A 189 17.39 -14.01 6.01
N TYR A 190 16.94 -13.33 7.07
CA TYR A 190 16.60 -11.92 7.05
C TYR A 190 17.80 -11.05 6.66
N TYR A 191 18.95 -11.22 7.33
CA TYR A 191 20.15 -10.46 7.01
C TYR A 191 20.57 -10.65 5.55
N LEU A 192 20.53 -11.88 5.04
CA LEU A 192 20.87 -12.13 3.64
C LEU A 192 19.91 -11.42 2.68
N LYS A 193 18.59 -11.51 2.94
CA LYS A 193 17.57 -10.86 2.11
C LYS A 193 17.69 -9.33 2.14
N ALA A 194 18.08 -8.77 3.27
CA ALA A 194 18.35 -7.35 3.45
C ALA A 194 19.72 -6.90 2.90
N GLY A 195 20.53 -7.79 2.30
CA GLY A 195 21.87 -7.47 1.81
C GLY A 195 22.89 -7.15 2.91
N LYS A 196 22.60 -7.55 4.15
CA LYS A 196 23.43 -7.30 5.34
C LYS A 196 24.18 -8.59 5.73
N THR A 197 25.28 -8.44 6.46
CA THR A 197 26.04 -9.58 6.99
C THR A 197 26.15 -9.50 8.50
N LYS A 198 25.95 -10.63 9.17
CA LYS A 198 26.16 -10.75 10.60
C LYS A 198 26.69 -12.14 10.94
N ASN A 199 27.66 -12.19 11.86
CA ASN A 199 28.19 -13.44 12.35
C ASN A 199 27.21 -14.05 13.36
N MET A 200 26.50 -15.09 12.95
CA MET A 200 25.49 -15.76 13.78
C MET A 200 26.12 -16.61 14.90
N ASN A 201 27.43 -16.87 14.86
CA ASN A 201 28.12 -17.63 15.92
C ASN A 201 28.44 -16.78 17.16
N THR A 202 28.43 -15.44 17.02
CA THR A 202 28.76 -14.52 18.11
C THR A 202 27.54 -13.93 18.80
N ILE A 203 26.34 -14.09 18.23
CA ILE A 203 25.10 -13.57 18.81
C ILE A 203 24.51 -14.57 19.80
N ASN A 204 24.15 -14.09 21.00
CA ASN A 204 23.41 -14.89 21.97
C ASN A 204 21.92 -14.94 21.60
N ASP A 205 21.15 -15.80 22.28
CA ASP A 205 19.77 -16.07 21.89
C ASP A 205 18.82 -14.91 22.22
N VAL A 206 19.11 -14.15 23.29
CA VAL A 206 18.34 -12.98 23.71
C VAL A 206 18.48 -11.84 22.71
N ASP A 207 19.71 -11.53 22.31
CA ASP A 207 20.01 -10.50 21.30
C ASP A 207 19.38 -10.87 19.95
N ALA A 208 19.45 -12.16 19.56
CA ALA A 208 18.82 -12.63 18.33
C ALA A 208 17.29 -12.44 18.35
N LEU A 209 16.65 -12.69 19.50
CA LEU A 209 15.22 -12.51 19.69
C LEU A 209 14.82 -11.01 19.65
N LEU A 210 15.57 -10.16 20.35
CA LEU A 210 15.33 -8.70 20.35
C LEU A 210 15.44 -8.12 18.94
N GLU A 211 16.52 -8.46 18.23
CA GLU A 211 16.74 -7.96 16.87
C GLU A 211 15.68 -8.45 15.87
N LEU A 212 15.26 -9.72 15.97
CA LEU A 212 14.16 -10.22 15.13
C LEU A 212 12.86 -9.48 15.41
N THR A 213 12.56 -9.23 16.69
CA THR A 213 11.33 -8.51 17.08
C THR A 213 11.33 -7.10 16.50
N GLU A 214 12.43 -6.34 16.68
CA GLU A 214 12.57 -5.00 16.10
C GLU A 214 12.53 -5.01 14.57
N ALA A 215 13.15 -6.00 13.95
CA ALA A 215 13.17 -6.13 12.49
C ALA A 215 11.79 -6.46 11.94
N ILE A 216 11.01 -7.33 12.60
CA ILE A 216 9.66 -7.68 12.17
C ILE A 216 8.72 -6.46 12.25
N ASP A 217 8.84 -5.66 13.31
CA ASP A 217 8.04 -4.44 13.48
C ASP A 217 8.32 -3.41 12.37
N LYS A 218 9.58 -3.31 11.93
CA LYS A 218 10.01 -2.36 10.89
C LYS A 218 9.78 -2.88 9.47
N GLU A 219 10.00 -4.18 9.24
CA GLU A 219 10.10 -4.79 7.91
C GLU A 219 9.15 -5.99 7.74
N THR A 220 7.88 -5.85 8.16
CA THR A 220 6.90 -6.96 8.14
C THR A 220 6.77 -7.64 6.76
N ASP A 221 6.78 -6.88 5.66
CA ASP A 221 6.67 -7.46 4.31
C ASP A 221 7.84 -8.39 3.98
N THR A 222 9.06 -8.03 4.38
CA THR A 222 10.26 -8.86 4.21
C THR A 222 10.09 -10.22 4.88
N PHE A 223 9.56 -10.23 6.11
CA PHE A 223 9.31 -11.44 6.88
C PHE A 223 8.11 -12.23 6.38
N TYR A 224 7.05 -11.54 5.91
CA TYR A 224 5.90 -12.20 5.29
C TYR A 224 6.35 -13.06 4.11
N ASP A 225 7.15 -12.50 3.21
CA ASP A 225 7.72 -13.25 2.09
C ASP A 225 8.62 -14.42 2.52
N ILE A 226 9.40 -14.24 3.60
CA ILE A 226 10.26 -15.32 4.13
C ILE A 226 9.40 -16.47 4.63
N PHE A 227 8.37 -16.18 5.42
CA PHE A 227 7.50 -17.19 6.04
C PHE A 227 6.52 -17.84 5.06
N THR A 228 6.17 -17.14 3.97
CA THR A 228 5.31 -17.67 2.91
C THR A 228 6.08 -18.42 1.82
N ASP A 229 7.42 -18.43 1.89
CA ASP A 229 8.26 -19.25 1.03
C ASP A 229 7.89 -20.74 1.19
N PRO A 230 7.50 -21.44 0.11
CA PRO A 230 7.14 -22.86 0.18
C PRO A 230 8.25 -23.77 0.72
N ARG A 231 9.52 -23.33 0.62
CA ARG A 231 10.71 -24.04 1.11
C ARG A 231 11.28 -23.41 2.39
N PHE A 232 10.48 -22.65 3.13
CA PHE A 232 10.90 -21.96 4.35
C PHE A 232 11.61 -22.90 5.35
N GLU A 233 10.95 -23.98 5.79
CA GLU A 233 11.52 -24.90 6.79
C GLU A 233 12.82 -25.54 6.31
N GLU A 234 12.89 -25.91 5.03
CA GLU A 234 14.08 -26.51 4.43
C GLU A 234 15.24 -25.49 4.38
N LYS A 235 14.94 -24.23 4.06
CA LYS A 235 15.94 -23.14 4.09
C LYS A 235 16.40 -22.86 5.51
N VAL A 236 15.50 -22.74 6.49
CA VAL A 236 15.85 -22.55 7.90
C VAL A 236 16.81 -23.65 8.35
N PHE A 237 16.54 -24.91 8.00
CA PHE A 237 17.42 -26.03 8.28
C PHE A 237 18.82 -25.88 7.66
N VAL A 238 18.91 -25.45 6.40
CA VAL A 238 20.20 -25.17 5.75
C VAL A 238 20.96 -24.07 6.50
N TYR A 239 20.29 -22.98 6.90
CA TYR A 239 20.93 -21.91 7.68
C TYR A 239 21.40 -22.37 9.06
N GLN A 240 20.63 -23.22 9.73
CA GLN A 240 21.09 -23.86 10.97
C GLN A 240 22.37 -24.67 10.75
N CYS A 241 22.45 -25.43 9.65
CA CYS A 241 23.63 -26.20 9.31
C CYS A 241 24.85 -25.33 8.94
N LEU A 242 24.63 -24.16 8.32
CA LEU A 242 25.67 -23.16 8.05
C LEU A 242 26.25 -22.60 9.34
N ILE A 243 25.40 -22.24 10.29
CA ILE A 243 25.80 -21.70 11.61
C ILE A 243 26.65 -22.75 12.34
N LYS A 244 26.19 -24.02 12.34
CA LYS A 244 26.91 -25.15 12.94
C LYS A 244 28.18 -25.56 12.17
N GLY A 245 28.47 -24.96 11.01
CA GLY A 245 29.63 -25.29 10.18
C GLY A 245 29.55 -26.62 9.43
N LYS A 246 28.39 -27.28 9.45
CA LYS A 246 28.15 -28.57 8.75
C LYS A 246 27.98 -28.39 7.24
N ILE A 247 27.44 -27.25 6.84
CA ILE A 247 27.44 -26.78 5.46
C ILE A 247 28.36 -25.57 5.41
N LYS A 248 29.17 -25.47 4.36
CA LYS A 248 30.06 -24.33 4.13
C LYS A 248 29.55 -23.54 2.94
N ARG A 249 29.55 -22.21 3.05
CA ARG A 249 29.22 -21.32 1.93
C ARG A 249 30.49 -20.96 1.16
N LYS A 250 30.46 -21.11 -0.16
CA LYS A 250 31.52 -20.72 -1.09
C LYS A 250 30.94 -19.79 -2.16
N GLY A 251 30.97 -18.49 -1.89
CA GLY A 251 30.30 -17.47 -2.72
C GLY A 251 28.79 -17.66 -2.76
N ALA A 252 28.24 -17.90 -3.95
CA ALA A 252 26.81 -18.19 -4.17
C ALA A 252 26.44 -19.67 -4.01
N SER A 253 27.43 -20.55 -3.78
CA SER A 253 27.22 -21.99 -3.68
C SER A 253 27.47 -22.52 -2.27
N TYR A 254 27.00 -23.73 -2.01
CA TYR A 254 27.03 -24.44 -0.74
C TYR A 254 27.77 -25.77 -0.90
N LEU A 255 28.56 -26.14 0.10
CA LEU A 255 29.36 -27.35 0.13
C LEU A 255 29.00 -28.16 1.39
N ILE A 256 28.83 -29.46 1.22
CA ILE A 256 28.66 -30.43 2.31
C ILE A 256 29.93 -31.26 2.37
N ASP A 257 30.49 -31.46 3.56
CA ASP A 257 31.67 -32.33 3.71
C ASP A 257 31.30 -33.77 3.27
N GLY A 258 32.07 -34.32 2.32
CA GLY A 258 31.81 -35.61 1.69
C GLY A 258 31.03 -35.56 0.37
N VAL A 259 30.62 -34.38 -0.09
CA VAL A 259 30.06 -34.17 -1.44
C VAL A 259 31.05 -33.29 -2.23
N GLU A 260 31.56 -33.80 -3.36
CA GLU A 260 32.60 -33.12 -4.14
C GLU A 260 32.09 -31.85 -4.85
N GLU A 261 30.79 -31.82 -5.19
CA GLU A 261 30.19 -30.72 -5.93
C GLU A 261 29.62 -29.63 -5.02
N THR A 262 29.88 -28.37 -5.38
CA THR A 262 29.19 -27.23 -4.77
C THR A 262 27.83 -27.02 -5.42
N MET A 263 26.79 -26.80 -4.63
CA MET A 263 25.41 -26.67 -5.10
C MET A 263 24.86 -25.25 -4.89
N SER A 264 23.97 -24.80 -5.76
CA SER A 264 23.14 -23.62 -5.46
C SER A 264 22.13 -23.95 -4.35
N MET A 265 21.49 -22.93 -3.76
CA MET A 265 20.48 -23.16 -2.70
C MET A 265 19.38 -24.12 -3.17
N ASN A 266 18.81 -23.93 -4.36
CA ASN A 266 17.71 -24.77 -4.84
C ASN A 266 18.17 -26.22 -5.07
N LEU A 267 19.35 -26.40 -5.68
CA LEU A 267 19.92 -27.74 -5.89
C LEU A 267 20.24 -28.43 -4.57
N LEU A 268 20.74 -27.71 -3.58
CA LEU A 268 20.99 -28.24 -2.25
C LEU A 268 19.68 -28.72 -1.58
N LEU A 269 18.61 -27.94 -1.68
CA LEU A 269 17.31 -28.32 -1.14
C LEU A 269 16.76 -29.57 -1.84
N ASP A 270 16.87 -29.64 -3.17
CA ASP A 270 16.46 -30.80 -3.96
C ASP A 270 17.31 -32.03 -3.62
N PHE A 271 18.63 -31.84 -3.45
CA PHE A 271 19.58 -32.87 -3.03
C PHE A 271 19.20 -33.45 -1.66
N LEU A 272 18.89 -32.60 -0.67
CA LEU A 272 18.51 -33.03 0.68
C LEU A 272 17.12 -33.68 0.73
N LYS A 273 16.24 -33.36 -0.23
CA LYS A 273 14.91 -33.99 -0.33
C LYS A 273 14.96 -35.34 -1.02
N ASN A 274 15.94 -35.58 -1.87
CA ASN A 274 16.07 -36.82 -2.62
C ASN A 274 16.23 -38.04 -1.67
N PRO A 275 15.38 -39.08 -1.80
CA PRO A 275 15.50 -40.30 -0.99
C PRO A 275 16.88 -40.97 -1.04
N LYS A 276 17.63 -40.78 -2.12
CA LYS A 276 18.98 -41.35 -2.28
C LYS A 276 20.02 -40.74 -1.34
N ASN A 277 19.77 -39.54 -0.83
CA ASN A 277 20.73 -38.77 -0.01
C ASN A 277 20.25 -38.66 1.46
N GLN A 278 19.32 -39.52 1.90
CA GLN A 278 18.76 -39.43 3.25
C GLN A 278 19.80 -39.70 4.33
N ASP A 279 20.82 -40.51 4.06
CA ASP A 279 21.92 -40.73 5.00
C ASP A 279 22.68 -39.42 5.29
N ILE A 280 22.90 -38.58 4.28
CA ILE A 280 23.55 -37.27 4.43
C ILE A 280 22.64 -36.33 5.23
N LYS A 281 21.35 -36.30 4.92
CA LYS A 281 20.38 -35.49 5.68
C LYS A 281 20.33 -35.92 7.15
N LEU A 282 20.33 -37.22 7.42
CA LEU A 282 20.34 -37.76 8.77
C LEU A 282 21.63 -37.40 9.52
N LYS A 283 22.81 -37.44 8.87
CA LYS A 283 24.07 -36.97 9.46
C LYS A 283 24.02 -35.48 9.85
N LEU A 284 23.36 -34.66 9.04
CA LEU A 284 23.17 -33.24 9.35
C LEU A 284 22.22 -33.03 10.54
N LEU A 285 21.23 -33.92 10.73
CA LEU A 285 20.27 -33.89 11.85
C LEU A 285 20.83 -34.48 13.16
N SER A 286 21.59 -35.58 13.10
CA SER A 286 21.96 -36.44 14.23
C SER A 286 22.99 -35.86 15.21
N SER A 287 23.37 -34.60 15.05
CA SER A 287 24.34 -33.90 15.93
C SER A 287 23.67 -32.76 16.70
N ASP A 288 22.35 -32.82 16.84
CA ASP A 288 21.56 -31.97 17.73
C ASP A 288 21.58 -32.46 19.20
N GLU A 289 22.19 -33.61 19.50
CA GLU A 289 22.23 -34.20 20.85
C GLU A 289 23.56 -34.01 21.61
N SER A 290 24.52 -33.24 21.08
CA SER A 290 25.81 -33.04 21.75
C SER A 290 26.18 -31.57 21.85
N LYS A 291 25.52 -30.88 22.78
CA LYS A 291 26.11 -30.05 23.85
C LYS A 291 25.02 -29.33 24.64
#